data_AF-N8REQ8-F1
#
_entry.id   AF-N8REQ8-F1
#
_cell.length_a   1.000
_cell.length_b   1.000
_cell.length_c   1.000
_cell.angle_alpha   90.00
_cell.angle_beta   90.00
_cell.angle_gamma   90.00
#
_symmetry.space_group_name_H-M   'P 1'
#
loop_
_entity.id
_entity.type
_entity.pdbx_description
1 polymer ?
#
loop_
_entity_poly.entity_id
_entity_poly.type
_entity_poly.pdbx_seq_one_letter_code
_entity_poly.pdbx_strand_id
1 'polypeptide(L)'
;METNSQRNILEEQIRECFGRTVWTHKTHEKCADILSFRQNFLKITQIFISGLVTTGILASVFGDSFGLAIVAAIFSFLLTLLNTFVKNYDLGALAQKHSDAAIQIWNIRENYLSLLTDIQ
;
A
#
# COMPACT_ATOMS: atom_id res chain seq x y z
N MET A 1 0.83 34.83 -37.86
CA MET A 1 0.04 34.93 -36.62
C MET A 1 -0.60 33.60 -36.25
N GLU A 2 -1.17 32.84 -37.19
CA GLU A 2 -1.80 31.53 -36.92
C GLU A 2 -0.87 30.46 -36.34
N THR A 3 0.40 30.40 -36.78
CA THR A 3 1.39 29.41 -36.30
C THR A 3 1.82 29.59 -34.83
N ASN A 4 1.76 30.81 -34.29
CA ASN A 4 2.02 31.05 -32.86
C ASN A 4 0.79 30.69 -32.01
N SER A 5 -0.42 30.83 -32.57
CA SER A 5 -1.66 30.38 -31.91
C SER A 5 -1.69 28.85 -31.78
N GLN A 6 -1.36 28.12 -32.85
CA GLN A 6 -1.32 26.65 -32.82
C GLN A 6 -0.26 26.10 -31.85
N ARG A 7 0.91 26.74 -31.76
CA ARG A 7 1.94 26.36 -30.77
C ARG A 7 1.47 26.57 -29.33
N ASN A 8 0.84 27.69 -29.03
CA ASN A 8 0.31 27.95 -27.69
C ASN A 8 -0.77 26.93 -27.29
N ILE A 9 -1.69 26.58 -28.21
CA ILE A 9 -2.72 25.57 -27.95
C ILE A 9 -2.08 24.19 -27.65
N LEU A 10 -1.05 23.80 -28.41
CA LEU A 10 -0.35 22.53 -28.18
C LEU A 10 0.39 22.52 -26.83
N GLU A 11 1.04 23.62 -26.49
CA GLU A 11 1.73 23.77 -25.20
C GLU A 11 0.75 23.65 -24.03
N GLU A 12 -0.41 24.30 -24.11
CA GLU A 12 -1.48 24.19 -23.11
C GLU A 12 -1.96 22.74 -22.95
N GLN A 13 -2.16 22.02 -24.06
CA GLN A 13 -2.54 20.60 -24.04
C GLN A 13 -1.46 19.73 -23.36
N ILE A 14 -0.19 19.97 -23.65
CA ILE A 14 0.93 19.25 -23.03
C ILE A 14 1.00 19.57 -21.53
N ARG A 15 0.82 20.83 -21.12
CA ARG A 15 0.77 21.23 -19.71
C ARG A 15 -0.40 20.55 -18.98
N GLU A 16 -1.56 20.43 -19.63
CA GLU A 16 -2.70 19.72 -19.06
C GLU A 16 -2.41 18.22 -18.88
N CYS A 17 -1.84 17.56 -19.91
CA CYS A 17 -1.45 16.15 -19.84
C CYS A 17 -0.39 15.91 -18.76
N PHE A 18 0.59 16.81 -18.64
CA PHE A 18 1.59 16.80 -17.57
C PHE A 18 0.92 16.90 -16.20
N GLY A 19 0.02 17.86 -16.00
CA GLY A 19 -0.72 18.02 -14.74
C GLY A 19 -1.49 16.76 -14.33
N ARG A 20 -2.20 16.13 -15.27
CA ARG A 20 -2.92 14.86 -15.06
C ARG A 20 -1.97 13.71 -14.68
N THR A 21 -0.79 13.67 -15.30
CA THR A 21 0.25 12.66 -15.02
C THR A 21 0.81 12.82 -13.61
N VAL A 22 1.13 14.06 -13.19
CA VAL A 22 1.60 14.38 -11.83
C VAL A 22 0.55 13.97 -10.78
N TRP A 23 -0.73 14.25 -11.05
CA TRP A 23 -1.80 13.86 -10.15
C TRP A 23 -1.91 12.34 -10.03
N THR A 24 -1.90 11.63 -11.16
CA THR A 24 -1.99 10.15 -11.19
C THR A 24 -0.81 9.51 -10.45
N HIS A 25 0.41 10.02 -10.64
CA HIS A 25 1.59 9.61 -9.89
C HIS A 25 1.36 9.70 -8.38
N LYS A 26 0.91 10.86 -7.90
CA LYS A 26 0.65 11.07 -6.47
C LYS A 26 -0.45 10.16 -5.92
N THR A 27 -1.48 9.89 -6.72
CA THR A 27 -2.54 8.96 -6.33
C THR A 27 -2.02 7.54 -6.14
N HIS A 28 -1.14 7.07 -7.04
CA HIS A 28 -0.49 5.76 -6.89
C HIS A 28 0.43 5.68 -5.66
N GLU A 29 1.26 6.71 -5.41
CA GLU A 29 2.06 6.79 -4.18
C GLU A 29 1.18 6.72 -2.92
N LYS A 30 0.09 7.50 -2.88
CA LYS A 30 -0.82 7.51 -1.74
C LYS A 30 -1.54 6.19 -1.53
N CYS A 31 -1.91 5.49 -2.60
CA CYS A 31 -2.52 4.18 -2.49
C CYS A 31 -1.53 3.16 -1.90
N ALA A 32 -0.26 3.19 -2.34
CA ALA A 32 0.80 2.35 -1.79
C ALA A 32 1.01 2.62 -0.29
N ASP A 33 1.07 3.89 0.13
CA ASP A 33 1.20 4.29 1.54
C ASP A 33 0.06 3.72 2.42
N ILE A 34 -1.20 3.92 1.99
CA ILE A 34 -2.38 3.47 2.74
C ILE A 34 -2.35 1.95 2.90
N LEU A 35 -2.01 1.25 1.83
CA LEU A 35 -2.03 -0.20 1.81
C LEU A 35 -0.89 -0.80 2.65
N SER A 36 0.30 -0.19 2.60
CA SER A 36 1.43 -0.52 3.46
C SER A 36 1.10 -0.29 4.94
N PHE A 37 0.45 0.84 5.27
CA PHE A 37 -0.01 1.12 6.62
C PHE A 37 -1.00 0.06 7.13
N ARG A 38 -1.99 -0.31 6.31
CA ARG A 38 -2.95 -1.37 6.64
C ARG A 38 -2.27 -2.72 6.85
N GLN A 39 -1.31 -3.08 6.01
CA GLN A 39 -0.55 -4.30 6.18
C GLN A 39 0.25 -4.30 7.48
N ASN A 40 0.90 -3.19 7.82
CA ASN A 40 1.66 -3.07 9.06
C ASN A 40 0.75 -3.17 10.30
N PHE A 41 -0.43 -2.54 10.27
CA PHE A 41 -1.42 -2.65 11.34
C PHE A 41 -1.88 -4.10 11.57
N LEU A 42 -2.12 -4.87 10.50
CA LEU A 42 -2.45 -6.30 10.60
C LEU A 42 -1.31 -7.11 11.21
N LYS A 43 -0.06 -6.87 10.77
CA LYS A 43 1.12 -7.54 11.33
C LYS A 43 1.29 -7.27 12.82
N ILE A 44 1.15 -6.02 13.25
CA ILE A 44 1.24 -5.65 14.67
C ILE A 44 0.14 -6.37 15.47
N THR A 45 -1.09 -6.40 14.96
CA THR A 45 -2.21 -7.10 15.60
C THR A 45 -1.92 -8.60 15.75
N GLN A 46 -1.34 -9.25 14.71
CA GLN A 46 -0.92 -10.65 14.78
C GLN A 46 0.13 -10.89 15.86
N ILE A 47 1.11 -9.99 16.02
CA ILE A 47 2.15 -10.10 17.06
C ILE A 47 1.52 -10.02 18.45
N PHE A 48 0.60 -9.06 18.68
CA PHE A 48 -0.11 -8.95 19.96
C PHE A 48 -0.91 -10.21 20.29
N ILE A 49 -1.71 -10.73 19.34
CA ILE A 49 -2.50 -11.95 19.55
C ILE A 49 -1.56 -13.15 19.78
N SER A 50 -0.46 -13.27 19.04
CA SER A 50 0.53 -14.33 19.22
C SER A 50 1.17 -14.31 20.61
N GLY A 51 1.50 -13.11 21.12
CA GLY A 51 2.00 -12.94 22.49
C GLY A 51 0.99 -13.37 23.55
N LEU A 52 -0.29 -12.99 23.38
CA LEU A 52 -1.38 -13.41 24.27
C LEU A 52 -1.59 -14.93 24.23
N VAL A 53 -1.57 -15.54 23.05
CA VAL A 53 -1.66 -16.99 22.88
C VAL A 53 -0.51 -17.68 23.61
N THR A 54 0.73 -17.26 23.34
CA THR A 54 1.92 -17.87 23.94
C THR A 54 1.89 -17.77 25.46
N THR A 55 1.55 -16.59 25.98
CA THR A 55 1.42 -16.35 27.43
C THR A 55 0.28 -17.16 28.04
N GLY A 56 -0.87 -17.24 27.36
CA GLY A 56 -2.04 -18.01 27.81
C GLY A 56 -1.78 -19.52 27.85
N ILE A 57 -1.06 -20.05 26.86
CA ILE A 57 -0.62 -21.46 26.86
C ILE A 57 0.33 -21.72 28.03
N LEU A 58 1.36 -20.88 28.21
CA LEU A 58 2.30 -21.02 29.33
C LEU A 58 1.58 -20.98 30.69
N ALA A 59 0.72 -19.98 30.90
CA ALA A 59 -0.05 -19.85 32.13
C ALA A 59 -0.96 -21.07 32.38
N SER A 60 -1.58 -21.62 31.33
CA SER A 60 -2.43 -22.81 31.46
C SER A 60 -1.64 -24.06 31.83
N VAL A 61 -0.41 -24.22 31.32
CA VAL A 61 0.43 -25.37 31.61
C VAL A 61 0.96 -25.33 33.05
N PHE A 62 1.33 -24.14 33.56
CA PHE A 62 1.85 -24.00 34.92
C PHE A 62 0.75 -23.85 36.00
N GLY A 63 -0.42 -23.33 35.64
CA GLY A 63 -1.52 -23.03 36.57
C GLY A 63 -2.65 -24.07 36.62
N ASP A 64 -2.55 -25.16 35.85
CA ASP A 64 -3.52 -26.26 35.74
C ASP A 64 -4.98 -25.80 35.50
N SER A 65 -5.13 -24.64 34.86
CA SER A 65 -6.42 -23.97 34.67
C SER A 65 -6.98 -24.29 33.29
N PHE A 66 -7.89 -25.26 33.21
CA PHE A 66 -8.55 -25.66 31.97
C PHE A 66 -9.23 -24.49 31.22
N GLY A 67 -9.73 -23.48 31.95
CA GLY A 67 -10.31 -22.28 31.37
C GLY A 67 -9.32 -21.46 30.53
N LEU A 68 -8.06 -21.33 30.96
CA LEU A 68 -7.03 -20.60 30.19
C LEU A 68 -6.65 -21.35 28.92
N ALA A 69 -6.62 -22.68 28.96
CA ALA A 69 -6.37 -23.51 27.77
C ALA A 69 -7.41 -23.26 26.68
N ILE A 70 -8.70 -23.23 27.04
CA ILE A 70 -9.79 -22.99 26.08
C ILE A 70 -9.65 -21.60 25.45
N VAL A 71 -9.42 -20.58 26.26
CA VAL A 71 -9.25 -19.20 25.77
C VAL A 71 -8.05 -19.12 24.82
N ALA A 72 -6.91 -19.68 25.19
CA ALA A 72 -5.71 -19.70 24.35
C ALA A 72 -5.92 -20.47 23.03
N ALA A 73 -6.68 -21.58 23.05
CA ALA A 73 -7.03 -22.34 21.85
C ALA A 73 -7.91 -21.52 20.89
N ILE A 74 -8.90 -20.79 21.40
CA ILE A 74 -9.76 -19.90 20.60
C ILE A 74 -8.92 -18.79 19.94
N PHE A 75 -8.06 -18.11 20.71
CA PHE A 75 -7.16 -17.09 20.16
C PHE A 75 -6.16 -17.67 19.14
N SER A 76 -5.66 -18.89 19.35
CA SER A 76 -4.78 -19.57 18.40
C SER A 76 -5.49 -19.87 17.07
N PHE A 77 -6.74 -20.32 17.14
CA PHE A 77 -7.55 -20.56 15.96
C PHE A 77 -7.84 -19.26 15.19
N LEU A 78 -8.22 -18.19 15.90
CA LEU A 78 -8.40 -16.85 15.32
C LEU A 78 -7.11 -16.33 14.67
N LEU A 79 -5.96 -16.50 15.32
CA LEU A 79 -4.66 -16.13 14.75
C LEU A 79 -4.35 -16.92 13.48
N THR A 80 -4.70 -18.20 13.44
CA THR A 80 -4.51 -19.06 12.27
C THR A 80 -5.40 -18.62 11.10
N LEU A 81 -6.67 -18.30 11.37
CA LEU A 81 -7.58 -17.74 10.37
C LEU A 81 -7.05 -16.40 9.83
N LEU A 82 -6.61 -15.51 10.70
CA LEU A 82 -6.06 -14.21 10.31
C LEU A 82 -4.80 -14.37 9.45
N ASN A 83 -3.88 -15.26 9.82
CA ASN A 83 -2.69 -15.57 9.02
C ASN A 83 -3.05 -16.12 7.64
N THR A 84 -4.06 -17.00 7.58
CA THR A 84 -4.54 -17.55 6.30
C THR A 84 -5.15 -16.47 5.42
N PHE A 85 -5.93 -15.57 6.01
CA PHE A 85 -6.51 -14.43 5.29
C PHE A 85 -5.43 -13.51 4.72
N VAL A 86 -4.45 -13.11 5.53
CA VAL A 86 -3.33 -12.24 5.10
C VAL A 86 -2.48 -12.91 4.04
N LYS A 87 -2.27 -14.23 4.10
CA LYS A 87 -1.54 -14.97 3.08
C LYS A 87 -2.25 -14.94 1.72
N ASN A 88 -3.59 -15.03 1.71
CA ASN A 88 -4.38 -14.99 0.48
C ASN A 88 -4.55 -13.55 -0.05
N TYR A 89 -4.66 -12.57 0.84
CA TYR A 89 -4.74 -11.15 0.51
C TYR A 89 -3.40 -10.45 0.80
N ASP A 90 -2.47 -10.57 -0.15
CA ASP A 90 -1.17 -9.89 -0.06
C ASP A 90 -1.31 -8.39 -0.38
N LEU A 91 -1.70 -7.64 0.65
CA LEU A 91 -1.71 -6.19 0.63
C LEU A 91 -0.32 -5.61 0.31
N GLY A 92 0.76 -6.30 0.67
CA GLY A 92 2.12 -5.85 0.37
C GLY A 92 2.42 -5.91 -1.12
N ALA A 93 2.09 -7.03 -1.76
CA ALA A 93 2.24 -7.17 -3.21
C ALA A 93 1.39 -6.15 -3.97
N LEU A 94 0.18 -5.85 -3.51
CA LEU A 94 -0.66 -4.83 -4.13
C LEU A 94 -0.10 -3.41 -3.88
N ALA A 95 0.49 -3.13 -2.71
CA ALA A 95 1.16 -1.85 -2.44
C ALA A 95 2.37 -1.67 -3.35
N GLN A 96 3.14 -2.75 -3.54
CA GLN A 96 4.27 -2.77 -4.47
C GLN A 96 3.84 -2.47 -5.89
N LYS A 97 2.74 -3.08 -6.37
CA LYS A 97 2.19 -2.77 -7.71
C LYS A 97 1.85 -1.29 -7.89
N HIS A 98 1.29 -0.64 -6.87
CA HIS A 98 1.02 0.80 -6.92
C HIS A 98 2.33 1.62 -6.93
N SER A 99 3.33 1.22 -6.16
CA SER A 99 4.66 1.85 -6.18
C SER A 99 5.35 1.71 -7.53
N ASP A 100 5.33 0.51 -8.13
CA ASP A 100 5.92 0.25 -9.44
C ASP A 100 5.22 1.06 -10.54
N ALA A 101 3.88 1.16 -10.48
CA ALA A 101 3.10 2.01 -11.39
C ALA A 101 3.45 3.49 -11.22
N ALA A 102 3.64 3.98 -9.98
CA ALA A 102 4.10 5.35 -9.74
C ALA A 102 5.47 5.59 -10.40
N ILE A 103 6.42 4.67 -10.26
CA ILE A 103 7.74 4.78 -10.90
C ILE A 103 7.63 4.88 -12.43
N GLN A 104 6.75 4.08 -13.05
CA GLN A 104 6.51 4.16 -14.49
C GLN A 104 5.91 5.51 -14.91
N ILE A 105 4.94 6.02 -14.16
CA ILE A 105 4.31 7.32 -14.41
C ILE A 105 5.32 8.46 -14.20
N TRP A 106 6.27 8.30 -13.28
CA TRP A 106 7.33 9.28 -13.06
C TRP A 106 8.19 9.47 -14.30
N ASN A 107 8.59 8.39 -14.98
CA ASN A 107 9.33 8.51 -16.25
C ASN A 107 8.54 9.28 -17.31
N ILE A 108 7.22 9.05 -17.41
CA ILE A 108 6.35 9.79 -18.33
C ILE A 108 6.31 11.28 -17.96
N ARG A 109 6.22 11.58 -16.67
CA ARG A 109 6.27 12.96 -16.15
C ARG A 109 7.58 13.65 -16.53
N GLU A 110 8.72 13.01 -16.36
CA GLU A 110 10.02 13.58 -16.73
C GLU A 110 10.12 13.82 -18.25
N ASN A 111 9.59 12.90 -19.07
CA ASN A 111 9.55 13.10 -20.53
C ASN A 111 8.69 14.32 -20.92
N TYR A 112 7.55 14.52 -20.28
CA TYR A 112 6.74 15.73 -20.49
C TYR A 112 7.44 17.00 -20.04
N LEU A 113 8.20 16.96 -18.94
CA LEU A 113 8.98 18.10 -18.47
C LEU A 113 10.09 18.46 -19.47
N SER A 114 10.80 17.46 -20.00
CA SER A 114 11.79 17.64 -21.07
C SER A 114 11.15 18.28 -22.29
N LEU A 115 10.01 17.73 -22.74
CA LEU A 115 9.30 18.25 -23.92
C LEU A 115 8.83 19.70 -23.73
N LEU A 116 8.28 20.04 -22.57
CA LEU A 116 7.87 21.43 -22.27
C LEU A 116 9.06 22.39 -22.25
N THR A 117 10.22 21.91 -21.78
CA THR A 117 11.46 22.70 -21.76
C THR A 117 11.99 22.93 -23.18
N ASP A 118 11.90 21.93 -24.06
CA ASP A 118 12.34 22.04 -25.46
C ASP A 118 11.43 22.92 -26.33
N ILE A 119 10.16 23.06 -25.96
CA ILE A 119 9.17 23.89 -26.68
C ILE A 119 9.28 25.37 -26.29
N GLN A 120 9.75 25.67 -25.07
CA GLN A 120 9.99 27.03 -24.56
C GLN A 120 11.21 27.69 -25.17
#